data_AF-A0A836XGE9-F1
#
_entry.id   AF-A0A836XGE9-F1
#
_cell.length_a   1.000
_cell.length_b   1.000
_cell.length_c   1.000
_cell.angle_alpha   90.00
_cell.angle_beta   90.00
_cell.angle_gamma   90.00
#
_symmetry.space_group_name_H-M   'P 1'
#
loop_
_entity.id
_entity.type
_entity.pdbx_description
1 polymer ?
#
loop_
_entity_poly.entity_id
_entity_poly.type
_entity_poly.pdbx_seq_one_letter_code
_entity_poly.pdbx_strand_id
1 'polypeptide(L)'
;MRRFSLCCGILLAVGILGAVADLGALTIYRIGGQGAPLPAAVGKAGVQFVQLAWAEMDESAHGNIDLLRITPEAIAPQKLDPTVNLTPLLLQNDYLGNVLYLTWIGWGGPDDDDWFIWDGDPDTVYLGDGHFAQHGPRFKSLIFDFGGLFFIERIKFYPREIHLHDRFIESFTIGTSDGDPLKDPDRELQAGVGGFGRGSVVAFDVIHDIAENTDPVIELELPDDPVQKVLFRAPENTRGIW
;
A
#
# COMPACT_ATOMS: atom_id res chain seq x y z
N MET A 1 38.37 68.97 6.38
CA MET A 1 37.02 69.33 6.88
C MET A 1 36.05 68.36 6.22
N ARG A 2 35.46 67.39 6.95
CA ARG A 2 34.07 67.41 7.51
C ARG A 2 33.03 67.59 6.37
N ARG A 3 32.04 66.71 6.10
CA ARG A 3 31.15 65.91 6.97
C ARG A 3 30.33 64.84 6.19
N PHE A 4 29.75 63.91 6.97
CA PHE A 4 28.85 62.76 6.72
C PHE A 4 27.41 63.05 6.24
N SER A 5 26.76 62.04 5.61
CA SER A 5 25.41 61.44 5.92
C SER A 5 25.01 60.54 4.72
N LEU A 6 24.68 59.23 4.77
CA LEU A 6 23.95 58.30 5.65
C LEU A 6 22.42 58.24 5.40
N CYS A 7 21.97 57.11 4.80
CA CYS A 7 20.64 56.46 4.88
C CYS A 7 20.87 55.02 4.35
N CYS A 8 21.07 53.97 5.15
CA CYS A 8 20.22 53.32 6.17
C CYS A 8 18.94 52.68 5.58
N GLY A 9 19.03 51.38 5.30
CA GLY A 9 17.93 50.44 5.15
C GLY A 9 18.33 49.16 5.89
N ILE A 10 17.63 48.88 6.99
CA ILE A 10 18.04 48.04 8.11
C ILE A 10 17.87 46.55 7.78
N LEU A 11 18.97 45.79 7.79
CA LEU A 11 18.98 44.33 7.96
C LEU A 11 18.99 44.06 9.47
N LEU A 12 17.90 43.49 9.98
CA LEU A 12 17.76 43.16 11.39
C LEU A 12 18.67 41.96 11.72
N ALA A 13 19.82 42.25 12.30
CA ALA A 13 20.69 41.27 12.93
C ALA A 13 20.14 40.91 14.32
N VAL A 14 19.70 39.67 14.52
CA VAL A 14 19.65 39.08 15.87
C VAL A 14 21.01 38.46 16.10
N GLY A 15 21.87 39.22 16.77
CA GLY A 15 23.12 38.73 17.33
C GLY A 15 22.83 37.93 18.59
N ILE A 16 23.07 36.62 18.54
CA ILE A 16 23.50 35.86 19.71
C ILE A 16 25.01 35.69 19.56
N LEU A 17 25.76 36.61 20.17
CA LEU A 17 27.19 36.45 20.43
C LEU A 17 27.32 35.52 21.64
N GLY A 18 27.69 34.26 21.40
CA GLY A 18 28.00 33.31 22.47
C GLY A 18 28.11 31.89 21.96
N ALA A 19 29.34 31.41 21.82
CA ALA A 19 29.79 30.09 21.35
C ALA A 19 29.73 29.88 19.81
N VAL A 20 30.92 29.92 19.20
CA VAL A 20 31.18 29.24 17.93
C VAL A 20 31.02 27.74 18.20
N ALA A 21 29.82 27.21 17.98
CA ALA A 21 29.67 25.78 17.83
C ALA A 21 30.35 25.43 16.50
N ASP A 22 31.48 24.70 16.59
CA ASP A 22 32.06 24.02 15.44
C ASP A 22 30.94 23.16 14.84
N LEU A 23 30.43 23.53 13.67
CA LEU A 23 29.37 22.80 12.98
C LEU A 23 29.95 21.44 12.64
N GLY A 24 29.65 20.47 13.50
CA GLY A 24 30.11 19.09 13.43
C GLY A 24 29.97 18.51 12.03
N ALA A 25 30.96 17.70 11.67
CA ALA A 25 31.21 17.20 10.33
C ALA A 25 29.94 16.83 9.54
N LEU A 26 29.78 17.38 8.34
CA LEU A 26 28.73 17.02 7.41
C LEU A 26 29.15 15.75 6.66
N THR A 27 28.48 14.64 6.88
CA THR A 27 28.67 13.44 6.05
C THR A 27 27.59 13.36 4.98
N ILE A 28 28.02 13.35 3.72
CA ILE A 28 27.15 13.18 2.56
C ILE A 28 27.24 11.72 2.13
N TYR A 29 26.10 11.03 2.13
CA TYR A 29 25.98 9.67 1.63
C TYR A 29 25.41 9.66 0.22
N ARG A 30 26.00 8.87 -0.69
CA ARG A 30 25.39 8.52 -1.99
C ARG A 30 25.35 6.99 -2.11
N ILE A 31 24.19 6.47 -2.50
CA ILE A 31 23.99 5.05 -2.81
C ILE A 31 23.80 4.93 -4.33
N GLY A 32 24.64 4.14 -5.00
CA GLY A 32 24.72 4.06 -6.46
C GLY A 32 25.20 5.34 -7.16
N GLY A 33 25.01 5.45 -8.48
CA GLY A 33 25.39 6.64 -9.23
C GLY A 33 26.92 6.88 -9.27
N GLN A 34 27.69 5.81 -9.40
CA GLN A 34 29.16 5.81 -9.39
C GLN A 34 29.74 6.62 -10.56
N GLY A 35 28.98 6.76 -11.66
CA GLY A 35 29.33 7.60 -12.80
C GLY A 35 28.94 9.09 -12.65
N ALA A 36 28.22 9.47 -11.60
CA ALA A 36 27.74 10.84 -11.43
C ALA A 36 28.81 11.75 -10.79
N PRO A 37 28.87 13.05 -11.17
CA PRO A 37 29.86 13.98 -10.62
C PRO A 37 29.75 14.11 -9.10
N LEU A 38 30.87 14.35 -8.43
CA LEU A 38 30.89 14.52 -6.97
C LEU A 38 30.05 15.72 -6.54
N PRO A 39 29.36 15.67 -5.37
CA PRO A 39 28.68 16.83 -4.82
C PRO A 39 29.64 18.01 -4.62
N ALA A 40 29.20 19.23 -4.93
CA ALA A 40 30.05 20.42 -4.88
C ALA A 40 30.63 20.76 -3.48
N ALA A 41 30.09 20.16 -2.42
CA ALA A 41 30.57 20.30 -1.06
C ALA A 41 31.73 19.35 -0.70
N VAL A 42 31.99 18.33 -1.52
CA VAL A 42 33.10 17.39 -1.30
C VAL A 42 34.43 18.12 -1.41
N GLY A 43 35.29 17.95 -0.41
CA GLY A 43 36.59 18.63 -0.30
C GLY A 43 36.59 19.90 0.57
N LYS A 44 35.42 20.33 1.08
CA LYS A 44 35.35 21.39 2.11
C LYS A 44 35.75 20.83 3.47
N ALA A 45 36.40 21.66 4.30
CA ALA A 45 36.78 21.28 5.66
C ALA A 45 35.56 20.84 6.47
N GLY A 46 35.67 19.70 7.15
CA GLY A 46 34.56 19.12 7.91
C GLY A 46 33.52 18.38 7.07
N VAL A 47 33.69 18.23 5.76
CA VAL A 47 32.77 17.44 4.92
C VAL A 47 33.35 16.06 4.62
N GLN A 48 32.64 15.00 5.01
CA GLN A 48 32.91 13.63 4.61
C GLN A 48 31.96 13.22 3.48
N PHE A 49 32.46 12.41 2.54
CA PHE A 49 31.64 11.82 1.49
C PHE A 49 31.78 10.31 1.52
N VAL A 50 30.64 9.62 1.63
CA VAL A 50 30.56 8.16 1.63
C VAL A 50 29.76 7.74 0.41
N GLN A 51 30.39 6.95 -0.46
CA GLN A 51 29.77 6.38 -1.65
C GLN A 51 29.59 4.88 -1.42
N LEU A 52 28.36 4.40 -1.45
CA LEU A 52 28.00 2.99 -1.37
C LEU A 52 27.55 2.50 -2.74
N ALA A 53 28.00 1.33 -3.19
CA ALA A 53 27.50 0.73 -4.41
C ALA A 53 26.26 -0.15 -4.15
N TRP A 54 25.32 -0.18 -5.10
CA TRP A 54 24.17 -1.10 -5.01
C TRP A 54 24.61 -2.57 -4.91
N ALA A 55 25.64 -2.95 -5.67
CA ALA A 55 26.19 -4.30 -5.64
C ALA A 55 26.88 -4.68 -4.32
N GLU A 56 27.13 -3.72 -3.42
CA GLU A 56 27.74 -3.96 -2.10
C GLU A 56 26.67 -4.09 -0.99
N MET A 57 25.39 -3.90 -1.30
CA MET A 57 24.32 -4.13 -0.34
C MET A 57 24.08 -5.64 -0.19
N ASP A 58 24.13 -6.11 1.06
CA ASP A 58 23.88 -7.50 1.42
C ASP A 58 22.38 -7.79 1.29
N GLU A 59 22.01 -8.72 0.42
CA GLU A 59 20.62 -9.18 0.23
C GLU A 59 20.02 -9.76 1.52
N SER A 60 20.85 -10.24 2.44
CA SER A 60 20.42 -10.78 3.74
C SER A 60 20.18 -9.70 4.81
N ALA A 61 20.40 -8.42 4.51
CA ALA A 61 20.18 -7.31 5.44
C ALA A 61 18.70 -6.93 5.67
N HIS A 62 17.75 -7.73 5.17
CA HIS A 62 16.30 -7.57 5.36
C HIS A 62 15.71 -6.21 4.92
N GLY A 63 16.38 -5.49 4.01
CA GLY A 63 15.80 -4.30 3.41
C GLY A 63 14.73 -4.66 2.37
N ASN A 64 13.58 -4.00 2.41
CA ASN A 64 12.59 -4.08 1.33
C ASN A 64 12.64 -2.80 0.48
N ILE A 65 12.35 -2.94 -0.82
CA ILE A 65 12.26 -1.83 -1.76
C ILE A 65 10.85 -1.86 -2.35
N ASP A 66 9.98 -1.03 -1.81
CA ASP A 66 8.61 -0.89 -2.29
C ASP A 66 8.48 0.38 -3.13
N LEU A 67 7.77 0.29 -4.26
CA LEU A 67 7.38 1.44 -5.08
C LEU A 67 8.54 2.28 -5.62
N LEU A 68 9.70 1.67 -5.85
CA LEU A 68 10.85 2.31 -6.47
C LEU A 68 11.19 1.64 -7.79
N ARG A 69 11.33 2.46 -8.83
CA ARG A 69 11.93 2.05 -10.09
C ARG A 69 13.43 2.25 -10.01
N ILE A 70 14.17 1.15 -10.08
CA ILE A 70 15.62 1.15 -10.16
C ILE A 70 16.04 1.03 -11.62
N THR A 71 16.89 1.95 -12.05
CA THR A 71 17.60 1.92 -13.34
C THR A 71 19.09 1.99 -13.05
N PRO A 72 19.97 1.59 -13.99
CA PRO A 72 21.41 1.73 -13.79
C PRO A 72 21.84 3.17 -13.45
N GLU A 73 21.08 4.17 -13.90
CA GLU A 73 21.41 5.58 -13.76
C GLU A 73 20.71 6.26 -12.58
N ALA A 74 19.57 5.75 -12.12
CA ALA A 74 18.74 6.42 -11.13
C ALA A 74 17.82 5.48 -10.34
N ILE A 75 17.45 5.94 -9.17
CA ILE A 75 16.28 5.45 -8.44
C ILE A 75 15.25 6.54 -8.44
N ALA A 76 14.04 6.19 -8.85
CA ALA A 76 12.90 7.09 -8.87
C ALA A 76 11.70 6.38 -8.25
N PRO A 77 10.75 7.14 -7.67
CA PRO A 77 9.45 6.59 -7.33
C PRO A 77 8.81 5.94 -8.56
N GLN A 78 8.24 4.75 -8.38
CA GLN A 78 7.37 4.14 -9.36
C GLN A 78 6.15 5.04 -9.53
N LYS A 79 5.96 5.57 -10.74
CA LYS A 79 4.76 6.33 -11.07
C LYS A 79 3.72 5.36 -11.61
N LEU A 80 2.64 5.22 -10.86
CA LEU A 80 1.44 4.54 -11.35
C LEU A 80 0.52 5.55 -12.02
N ASP A 81 -0.17 5.08 -13.05
CA ASP A 81 -1.25 5.84 -13.67
C ASP A 81 -2.50 5.69 -12.78
N PRO A 82 -3.08 6.78 -12.24
CA PRO A 82 -4.23 6.72 -11.34
C PRO A 82 -5.49 6.15 -12.01
N THR A 83 -5.51 6.04 -13.34
CA THR A 83 -6.64 5.46 -14.09
C THR A 83 -6.55 3.94 -14.22
N VAL A 84 -5.45 3.33 -13.75
CA VAL A 84 -5.20 1.89 -13.89
C VAL A 84 -5.82 1.11 -12.74
N ASN A 85 -6.52 0.04 -13.10
CA ASN A 85 -6.98 -0.97 -12.14
C ASN A 85 -5.77 -1.74 -11.58
N LEU A 86 -5.57 -1.69 -10.26
CA LEU A 86 -4.44 -2.34 -9.59
C LEU A 86 -4.63 -3.85 -9.45
N THR A 87 -5.86 -4.35 -9.36
CA THR A 87 -6.14 -5.74 -8.99
C THR A 87 -5.54 -6.78 -9.96
N PRO A 88 -5.63 -6.62 -11.30
CA PRO A 88 -5.01 -7.54 -12.26
C PRO A 88 -3.47 -7.51 -12.24
N LEU A 89 -2.88 -6.49 -11.61
CA LEU A 89 -1.43 -6.34 -11.53
C LEU A 89 -0.83 -7.06 -10.32
N LEU A 90 -1.62 -7.33 -9.29
CA LEU A 90 -1.13 -7.86 -8.01
C LEU A 90 -0.46 -9.21 -8.12
N LEU A 91 -0.89 -10.05 -9.05
CA LEU A 91 -0.41 -11.43 -9.21
C LEU A 91 0.62 -11.57 -10.35
N GLN A 92 1.05 -10.46 -10.96
CA GLN A 92 2.06 -10.48 -12.01
C GLN A 92 3.48 -10.49 -11.40
N ASN A 93 4.41 -11.18 -12.06
CA ASN A 93 5.78 -11.40 -11.56
C ASN A 93 6.58 -10.11 -11.27
N ASP A 94 6.18 -8.97 -11.84
CA ASP A 94 6.89 -7.69 -11.72
C ASP A 94 6.31 -6.78 -10.62
N TYR A 95 5.27 -7.22 -9.91
CA TYR A 95 4.64 -6.47 -8.80
C TYR A 95 4.76 -7.24 -7.47
N LEU A 96 4.86 -6.50 -6.37
CA LEU A 96 5.15 -7.02 -5.02
C LEU A 96 3.89 -7.48 -4.25
N GLY A 97 2.71 -7.30 -4.83
CA GLY A 97 1.44 -7.55 -4.16
C GLY A 97 1.05 -9.03 -4.11
N ASN A 98 -0.11 -9.30 -3.51
CA ASN A 98 -0.70 -10.62 -3.49
C ASN A 98 -2.22 -10.54 -3.27
N VAL A 99 -2.92 -11.60 -3.63
CA VAL A 99 -4.32 -11.82 -3.24
C VAL A 99 -4.36 -13.02 -2.31
N LEU A 100 -4.91 -12.85 -1.11
CA LEU A 100 -5.04 -13.91 -0.12
C LEU A 100 -6.50 -14.29 0.05
N TYR A 101 -6.75 -15.59 0.05
CA TYR A 101 -8.07 -16.18 0.30
C TYR A 101 -8.08 -16.89 1.65
N LEU A 102 -9.14 -16.68 2.45
CA LEU A 102 -9.27 -17.35 3.74
C LEU A 102 -9.82 -18.76 3.58
N THR A 103 -8.98 -19.76 3.90
CA THR A 103 -9.36 -21.17 3.96
C THR A 103 -9.59 -21.61 5.42
N TRP A 104 -10.04 -22.86 5.61
CA TRP A 104 -10.23 -23.45 6.94
C TRP A 104 -8.91 -23.61 7.75
N ILE A 105 -7.74 -23.60 7.08
CA ILE A 105 -6.42 -23.65 7.73
C ILE A 105 -5.72 -22.29 7.82
N GLY A 106 -6.35 -21.21 7.37
CA GLY A 106 -5.79 -19.86 7.35
C GLY A 106 -5.71 -19.26 5.94
N TRP A 107 -4.96 -18.16 5.81
CA TRP A 107 -4.77 -17.46 4.53
C TRP A 107 -3.92 -18.29 3.56
N GLY A 108 -4.43 -18.49 2.35
CA GLY A 108 -3.75 -19.12 1.23
C GLY A 108 -3.82 -18.25 -0.02
N GLY A 109 -3.32 -18.77 -1.13
CA GLY A 109 -3.54 -18.17 -2.45
C GLY A 109 -4.96 -18.39 -2.95
N PRO A 110 -5.35 -17.68 -4.02
CA PRO A 110 -6.64 -17.85 -4.65
C PRO A 110 -6.77 -19.22 -5.35
N ASP A 111 -7.99 -19.76 -5.41
CA ASP A 111 -8.29 -20.94 -6.21
C ASP A 111 -8.47 -20.58 -7.70
N ASP A 112 -8.45 -21.56 -8.60
CA ASP A 112 -8.54 -21.33 -10.06
C ASP A 112 -9.78 -20.49 -10.46
N ASP A 113 -10.91 -20.73 -9.79
CA ASP A 113 -12.16 -20.01 -10.07
C ASP A 113 -12.16 -18.57 -9.52
N ASP A 114 -11.37 -18.28 -8.49
CA ASP A 114 -11.29 -16.93 -7.91
C ASP A 114 -10.62 -15.93 -8.87
N TRP A 115 -9.86 -16.41 -9.84
CA TRP A 115 -9.19 -15.59 -10.84
C TRP A 115 -10.17 -14.65 -11.58
N PHE A 116 -11.40 -15.09 -11.81
CA PHE A 116 -12.43 -14.30 -12.50
C PHE A 116 -12.90 -13.06 -11.71
N ILE A 117 -12.53 -12.92 -10.43
CA ILE A 117 -12.85 -11.74 -9.62
C ILE A 117 -11.99 -10.53 -10.05
N TRP A 118 -10.78 -10.76 -10.57
CA TRP A 118 -9.78 -9.71 -10.81
C TRP A 118 -9.02 -9.84 -12.13
N ASP A 119 -9.52 -10.63 -13.07
CA ASP A 119 -8.94 -10.75 -14.41
C ASP A 119 -9.14 -9.48 -15.28
N GLY A 120 -10.06 -8.60 -14.86
CA GLY A 120 -10.38 -7.35 -15.54
C GLY A 120 -11.27 -7.53 -16.77
N ASP A 121 -11.82 -8.72 -16.99
CA ASP A 121 -12.74 -9.03 -18.09
C ASP A 121 -14.19 -8.92 -17.59
N PRO A 122 -15.01 -7.98 -18.09
CA PRO A 122 -16.40 -7.85 -17.68
C PRO A 122 -17.31 -8.99 -18.16
N ASP A 123 -16.82 -9.86 -19.06
CA ASP A 123 -17.59 -10.99 -19.61
C ASP A 123 -17.36 -12.31 -18.85
N THR A 124 -16.32 -12.39 -18.01
CA THR A 124 -16.09 -13.49 -17.08
C THR A 124 -16.82 -13.23 -15.76
N VAL A 125 -16.96 -14.26 -14.92
CA VAL A 125 -17.63 -14.12 -13.62
C VAL A 125 -17.15 -15.17 -12.65
N TYR A 126 -16.92 -14.73 -11.42
CA TYR A 126 -16.85 -15.64 -10.28
C TYR A 126 -18.24 -16.01 -9.83
N LEU A 127 -18.51 -17.31 -9.65
CA LEU A 127 -19.79 -17.79 -9.13
C LEU A 127 -19.69 -17.99 -7.61
N GLY A 128 -20.16 -17.01 -6.84
CA GLY A 128 -20.30 -17.11 -5.40
C GLY A 128 -21.62 -17.81 -5.05
N ASP A 129 -21.64 -19.14 -5.03
CA ASP A 129 -22.85 -19.90 -4.70
C ASP A 129 -23.15 -20.02 -3.20
N GLY A 130 -22.30 -19.42 -2.35
CA GLY A 130 -22.49 -19.43 -0.90
C GLY A 130 -21.89 -20.65 -0.20
N HIS A 131 -21.54 -21.71 -0.93
CA HIS A 131 -21.00 -22.95 -0.35
C HIS A 131 -19.48 -22.86 -0.18
N PHE A 132 -19.02 -21.82 0.50
CA PHE A 132 -17.59 -21.52 0.68
C PHE A 132 -16.83 -22.54 1.54
N ALA A 133 -17.54 -23.43 2.25
CA ALA A 133 -17.18 -24.85 2.47
C ALA A 133 -18.10 -25.52 3.50
N GLN A 134 -18.24 -26.85 3.41
CA GLN A 134 -18.83 -27.69 4.46
C GLN A 134 -18.06 -27.60 5.81
N HIS A 135 -16.81 -27.12 5.77
CA HIS A 135 -15.87 -27.00 6.90
C HIS A 135 -15.03 -25.71 6.90
N GLY A 136 -15.38 -24.68 6.12
CA GLY A 136 -14.61 -23.43 6.00
C GLY A 136 -15.25 -22.22 6.67
N PRO A 137 -14.61 -21.03 6.54
CA PRO A 137 -15.10 -19.82 7.15
C PRO A 137 -16.51 -19.46 6.64
N ARG A 138 -17.34 -18.89 7.53
CA ARG A 138 -18.72 -18.46 7.22
C ARG A 138 -18.83 -17.32 6.21
N PHE A 139 -17.70 -16.80 5.76
CA PHE A 139 -17.59 -15.63 4.90
C PHE A 139 -16.56 -15.93 3.83
N LYS A 140 -16.83 -15.52 2.60
CA LYS A 140 -15.77 -15.32 1.62
C LYS A 140 -14.95 -14.12 2.09
N SER A 141 -13.68 -14.33 2.41
CA SER A 141 -12.75 -13.26 2.77
C SER A 141 -11.59 -13.24 1.80
N LEU A 142 -11.35 -12.08 1.19
CA LEU A 142 -10.26 -11.82 0.27
C LEU A 142 -9.44 -10.64 0.79
N ILE A 143 -8.13 -10.78 0.85
CA ILE A 143 -7.22 -9.67 1.10
C ILE A 143 -6.50 -9.36 -0.20
N PHE A 144 -6.60 -8.12 -0.65
CA PHE A 144 -5.77 -7.55 -1.71
C PHE A 144 -4.62 -6.82 -1.02
N ASP A 145 -3.44 -7.43 -0.98
CA ASP A 145 -2.21 -6.81 -0.49
C ASP A 145 -1.49 -6.17 -1.67
N PHE A 146 -1.35 -4.85 -1.64
CA PHE A 146 -0.71 -4.12 -2.74
C PHE A 146 0.83 -4.21 -2.70
N GLY A 147 1.41 -4.80 -1.64
CA GLY A 147 2.86 -4.91 -1.48
C GLY A 147 3.55 -3.57 -1.17
N GLY A 148 2.78 -2.51 -0.95
CA GLY A 148 3.26 -1.16 -0.66
C GLY A 148 2.10 -0.25 -0.27
N LEU A 149 2.42 0.98 0.13
CA LEU A 149 1.42 1.97 0.54
C LEU A 149 0.89 2.76 -0.66
N PHE A 150 -0.42 2.77 -0.84
CA PHE A 150 -1.10 3.48 -1.92
C PHE A 150 -2.26 4.34 -1.40
N PHE A 151 -2.45 5.49 -2.03
CA PHE A 151 -3.73 6.20 -1.95
C PHE A 151 -4.66 5.56 -2.97
N ILE A 152 -5.67 4.85 -2.50
CA ILE A 152 -6.65 4.19 -3.36
C ILE A 152 -7.87 5.10 -3.45
N GLU A 153 -8.26 5.49 -4.66
CA GLU A 153 -9.40 6.39 -4.86
C GLU A 153 -10.74 5.67 -4.61
N ARG A 154 -10.88 4.46 -5.16
CA ARG A 154 -12.14 3.73 -5.12
C ARG A 154 -11.98 2.24 -5.29
N ILE A 155 -12.97 1.50 -4.80
CA ILE A 155 -13.21 0.09 -5.10
C ILE A 155 -14.46 0.00 -5.97
N LYS A 156 -14.39 -0.83 -7.03
CA LYS A 156 -15.55 -1.12 -7.87
C LYS A 156 -15.70 -2.61 -8.11
N PHE A 157 -16.90 -3.13 -7.92
CA PHE A 157 -17.26 -4.49 -8.30
C PHE A 157 -18.73 -4.54 -8.72
N TYR A 158 -19.02 -5.44 -9.65
CA TYR A 158 -20.32 -5.51 -10.34
C TYR A 158 -20.51 -6.92 -10.91
N PRO A 159 -21.74 -7.43 -10.98
CA PRO A 159 -22.02 -8.66 -11.70
C PRO A 159 -22.00 -8.40 -13.20
N ARG A 160 -22.03 -9.47 -13.99
CA ARG A 160 -22.26 -9.36 -15.44
C ARG A 160 -23.57 -8.64 -15.75
N GLU A 161 -23.62 -8.00 -16.92
CA GLU A 161 -24.79 -7.21 -17.34
C GLU A 161 -26.12 -7.99 -17.26
N ILE A 162 -26.11 -9.26 -17.65
CA ILE A 162 -27.31 -10.12 -17.60
C ILE A 162 -27.81 -10.41 -16.17
N HIS A 163 -26.99 -10.08 -15.15
CA HIS A 163 -27.22 -10.39 -13.75
C HIS A 163 -27.39 -9.18 -12.83
N LEU A 164 -27.43 -7.97 -13.40
CA LEU A 164 -27.60 -6.71 -12.66
C LEU A 164 -28.87 -6.63 -11.80
N HIS A 165 -29.82 -7.56 -11.93
CA HIS A 165 -31.09 -7.48 -11.21
C HIS A 165 -31.40 -8.71 -10.36
N ASP A 166 -30.61 -9.77 -10.47
CA ASP A 166 -30.90 -11.05 -9.82
C ASP A 166 -29.71 -11.65 -9.05
N ARG A 167 -28.47 -11.29 -9.38
CA ARG A 167 -27.26 -11.85 -8.74
C ARG A 167 -26.26 -10.75 -8.47
N PHE A 168 -26.35 -10.18 -7.27
CA PHE A 168 -25.39 -9.22 -6.75
C PHE A 168 -25.26 -9.41 -5.24
N ILE A 169 -24.14 -8.96 -4.68
CA ILE A 169 -23.84 -9.12 -3.26
C ILE A 169 -24.80 -8.26 -2.44
N GLU A 170 -25.52 -8.88 -1.49
CA GLU A 170 -26.48 -8.19 -0.61
C GLU A 170 -25.81 -7.54 0.61
N SER A 171 -24.74 -8.13 1.12
CA SER A 171 -24.06 -7.62 2.30
C SER A 171 -22.58 -7.92 2.23
N PHE A 172 -21.78 -6.98 2.71
CA PHE A 172 -20.33 -7.08 2.68
C PHE A 172 -19.70 -6.04 3.61
N THR A 173 -18.47 -6.32 4.00
CA THR A 173 -17.62 -5.41 4.76
C THR A 173 -16.34 -5.16 3.96
N ILE A 174 -15.96 -3.89 3.84
CA ILE A 174 -14.66 -3.45 3.34
C ILE A 174 -13.83 -2.93 4.51
N GLY A 175 -12.64 -3.50 4.67
CA GLY A 175 -11.67 -3.04 5.64
C GLY A 175 -10.36 -2.63 4.99
N THR A 176 -9.61 -1.75 5.63
CA THR A 176 -8.28 -1.32 5.18
C THR A 176 -7.23 -1.52 6.26
N SER A 177 -5.98 -1.69 5.84
CA SER A 177 -4.81 -1.73 6.70
C SER A 177 -3.64 -1.04 5.99
N ASP A 178 -2.95 -0.16 6.70
CA ASP A 178 -1.69 0.46 6.27
C ASP A 178 -0.48 -0.46 6.54
N GLY A 179 -0.70 -1.68 7.05
CA GLY A 179 0.37 -2.61 7.38
C GLY A 179 1.19 -2.25 8.61
N ASP A 180 0.82 -1.20 9.36
CA ASP A 180 1.51 -0.83 10.60
C ASP A 180 1.32 -1.93 11.66
N PRO A 181 2.40 -2.64 12.07
CA PRO A 181 2.29 -3.72 13.05
C PRO A 181 1.96 -3.22 14.46
N LEU A 182 2.09 -1.92 14.75
CA LEU A 182 1.73 -1.33 16.05
C LEU A 182 0.22 -1.16 16.22
N LYS A 183 -0.54 -1.17 15.12
CA LYS A 183 -2.01 -1.12 15.13
C LYS A 183 -2.64 -2.50 15.20
N ASP A 184 -1.85 -3.56 15.01
CA ASP A 184 -2.30 -4.93 15.16
C ASP A 184 -2.10 -5.38 16.62
N PRO A 185 -3.07 -6.08 17.25
CA PRO A 185 -4.36 -6.52 16.75
C PRO A 185 -5.50 -5.53 17.09
N ASP A 186 -5.21 -4.26 17.39
CA ASP A 186 -6.19 -3.33 17.98
C ASP A 186 -7.17 -2.71 16.96
N ARG A 187 -7.08 -3.06 15.67
CA ARG A 187 -8.08 -2.64 14.67
C ARG A 187 -9.44 -3.33 14.84
N GLU A 188 -10.46 -2.68 14.30
CA GLU A 188 -11.88 -3.00 14.49
C GLU A 188 -12.27 -4.42 14.07
N LEU A 189 -11.70 -4.92 12.96
CA LEU A 189 -12.05 -6.21 12.39
C LEU A 189 -10.85 -7.15 12.34
N GLN A 190 -10.97 -8.26 13.05
CA GLN A 190 -10.02 -9.37 13.00
C GLN A 190 -10.50 -10.41 11.98
N ALA A 191 -9.76 -10.59 10.89
CA ALA A 191 -10.06 -11.58 9.84
C ALA A 191 -9.04 -12.73 9.87
N GLY A 192 -9.51 -13.97 9.98
CA GLY A 192 -8.64 -15.15 10.06
C GLY A 192 -9.28 -16.34 10.77
N VAL A 193 -8.56 -17.45 10.89
CA VAL A 193 -9.00 -18.62 11.67
C VAL A 193 -8.27 -18.66 13.01
N GLY A 194 -8.96 -18.32 14.09
CA GLY A 194 -8.47 -18.53 15.45
C GLY A 194 -8.80 -19.95 15.91
N GLY A 195 -7.80 -20.84 16.04
CA GLY A 195 -8.04 -22.17 16.60
C GLY A 195 -6.87 -23.17 16.58
N PHE A 196 -5.92 -23.03 15.64
CA PHE A 196 -4.82 -24.01 15.48
C PHE A 196 -3.41 -23.39 15.55
N GLY A 197 -3.23 -22.35 16.36
CA GLY A 197 -1.90 -21.93 16.84
C GLY A 197 -0.95 -21.33 15.81
N ARG A 198 -1.43 -20.84 14.66
CA ARG A 198 -0.61 -20.09 13.69
C ARG A 198 -1.27 -18.75 13.43
N GLY A 199 -0.54 -17.66 13.63
CA GLY A 199 -0.96 -16.25 13.55
C GLY A 199 -1.51 -15.84 12.19
N SER A 200 -2.69 -16.37 11.84
CA SER A 200 -3.41 -16.14 10.59
C SER A 200 -4.49 -15.08 10.74
N VAL A 201 -4.45 -14.28 11.80
CA VAL A 201 -5.40 -13.17 11.99
C VAL A 201 -4.74 -11.90 11.50
N VAL A 202 -5.41 -11.22 10.58
CA VAL A 202 -5.03 -9.92 10.04
C VAL A 202 -6.10 -8.93 10.45
N ALA A 203 -5.67 -7.79 10.98
CA ALA A 203 -6.56 -6.77 11.52
C ALA A 203 -6.81 -5.65 10.50
N PHE A 204 -8.05 -5.14 10.43
CA PHE A 204 -8.48 -4.10 9.50
C PHE A 204 -9.33 -3.04 10.21
N ASP A 205 -9.16 -1.79 9.79
CA ASP A 205 -10.08 -0.70 10.12
C ASP A 205 -11.27 -0.81 9.17
N VAL A 206 -12.52 -0.81 9.67
CA VAL A 206 -13.69 -0.97 8.81
C VAL A 206 -14.06 0.37 8.20
N ILE A 207 -14.10 0.40 6.86
CA ILE A 207 -14.44 1.62 6.11
C ILE A 207 -15.88 1.56 5.63
N HIS A 208 -16.33 0.40 5.17
CA HIS A 208 -17.71 0.18 4.74
C HIS A 208 -18.24 -1.09 5.37
N ASP A 209 -19.42 -1.02 5.99
CA ASP A 209 -20.15 -2.18 6.51
C ASP A 209 -21.58 -2.14 5.98
N ILE A 210 -21.81 -2.82 4.85
CA ILE A 210 -23.06 -2.80 4.12
C ILE A 210 -23.88 -4.02 4.53
N ALA A 211 -24.92 -3.79 5.32
CA ALA A 211 -25.83 -4.83 5.78
C ALA A 211 -26.94 -5.18 4.77
N GLU A 212 -27.34 -4.21 3.94
CA GLU A 212 -28.35 -4.40 2.89
C GLU A 212 -28.01 -3.52 1.69
N ASN A 213 -27.55 -4.17 0.62
CA ASN A 213 -27.28 -3.56 -0.65
C ASN A 213 -28.47 -3.77 -1.60
N THR A 214 -28.77 -2.73 -2.37
CA THR A 214 -29.81 -2.75 -3.42
C THR A 214 -29.28 -2.30 -4.78
N ASP A 215 -27.99 -1.91 -4.86
CA ASP A 215 -27.34 -1.49 -6.09
C ASP A 215 -26.45 -2.63 -6.63
N PRO A 216 -26.70 -3.14 -7.83
CA PRO A 216 -25.83 -4.17 -8.40
C PRO A 216 -24.42 -3.67 -8.72
N VAL A 217 -24.24 -2.38 -8.99
CA VAL A 217 -22.94 -1.79 -9.31
C VAL A 217 -22.44 -1.07 -8.09
N ILE A 218 -21.46 -1.67 -7.42
CA ILE A 218 -20.91 -1.11 -6.19
C ILE A 218 -19.68 -0.29 -6.54
N GLU A 219 -19.72 0.98 -6.20
CA GLU A 219 -18.61 1.91 -6.32
C GLU A 219 -18.44 2.65 -4.99
N LEU A 220 -17.33 2.37 -4.32
CA LEU A 220 -17.05 2.83 -2.97
C LEU A 220 -15.81 3.70 -2.99
N GLU A 221 -15.93 4.93 -2.51
CA GLU A 221 -14.77 5.78 -2.24
C GLU A 221 -14.00 5.24 -1.02
N LEU A 222 -12.69 5.36 -1.06
CA LEU A 222 -11.82 5.05 0.08
C LEU A 222 -11.29 6.36 0.70
N PRO A 223 -10.94 6.35 2.00
CA PRO A 223 -10.32 7.49 2.66
C PRO A 223 -9.03 7.92 1.96
N ASP A 224 -8.72 9.22 2.05
CA ASP A 224 -7.46 9.80 1.56
C ASP A 224 -6.30 9.51 2.54
N ASP A 225 -6.09 8.22 2.82
CA ASP A 225 -5.06 7.70 3.70
C ASP A 225 -4.28 6.58 2.99
N PRO A 226 -2.98 6.37 3.32
CA PRO A 226 -2.20 5.27 2.75
C PRO A 226 -2.75 3.90 3.13
N VAL A 227 -3.07 3.07 2.13
CA VAL A 227 -3.55 1.70 2.27
C VAL A 227 -2.53 0.73 1.69
N GLN A 228 -2.19 -0.30 2.45
CA GLN A 228 -1.42 -1.44 1.94
C GLN A 228 -2.34 -2.64 1.61
N LYS A 229 -3.33 -2.90 2.46
CA LYS A 229 -4.21 -4.07 2.31
C LYS A 229 -5.67 -3.64 2.32
N VAL A 230 -6.45 -4.20 1.42
CA VAL A 230 -7.92 -4.11 1.40
C VAL A 230 -8.48 -5.49 1.71
N LEU A 231 -9.37 -5.56 2.70
CA LEU A 231 -10.20 -6.74 2.95
C LEU A 231 -11.54 -6.54 2.26
N PHE A 232 -11.94 -7.52 1.45
CA PHE A 232 -13.33 -7.77 1.09
C PHE A 232 -13.85 -8.97 1.87
N ARG A 233 -14.99 -8.82 2.55
CA ARG A 233 -15.63 -9.90 3.29
C ARG A 233 -17.12 -9.92 3.03
N ALA A 234 -17.65 -11.02 2.52
CA ALA A 234 -19.07 -11.21 2.30
C ALA A 234 -19.56 -12.55 2.88
N PRO A 235 -20.71 -12.57 3.58
CA PRO A 235 -21.34 -13.83 3.98
C PRO A 235 -21.93 -14.56 2.76
N GLU A 236 -22.41 -15.78 3.00
CA GLU A 236 -23.33 -16.44 2.07
C GLU A 236 -24.55 -15.56 1.83
N ASN A 237 -24.93 -15.43 0.55
CA ASN A 237 -25.96 -14.54 0.10
C ASN A 237 -27.34 -15.20 0.28
N THR A 238 -28.32 -14.45 0.80
CA THR A 238 -29.59 -15.07 1.18
C THR A 238 -30.53 -15.30 0.00
N ARG A 239 -30.38 -14.54 -1.10
CA ARG A 239 -31.17 -14.70 -2.34
C ARG A 239 -30.50 -15.62 -3.38
N GLY A 240 -29.40 -16.29 -3.03
CA GLY A 240 -28.71 -17.26 -3.89
C GLY A 240 -27.41 -16.72 -4.49
N ILE A 241 -26.97 -17.33 -5.59
CA ILE A 241 -25.65 -17.09 -6.21
C ILE A 241 -25.45 -15.60 -6.54
N TRP A 242 -24.28 -15.06 -6.23
CA TRP A 242 -23.81 -13.76 -6.72
C TRP A 242 -22.57 -13.90 -7.59
#